data_AF-A0A3B0JC09-F1
#
_entry.id   AF-A0A3B0JC09-F1
#
_cell.length_a   1.000
_cell.length_b   1.000
_cell.length_c   1.000
_cell.angle_alpha   90.00
_cell.angle_beta   90.00
_cell.angle_gamma   90.00
#
_symmetry.space_group_name_H-M   'P 1'
#
loop_
_entity.id
_entity.type
_entity.pdbx_description
1 polymer ?
#
loop_
_entity_poly.entity_id
_entity_poly.type
_entity_poly.pdbx_seq_one_letter_code
_entity_poly.pdbx_strand_id
1 'polypeptide(L)'
;MSALSELQDHALRKLAARREFSETGMATFKVRRIDNHRGTTTMLEIKCDLNSLGSELQAAIAAKLQLSNPEHIKCIACGKIVAPNATLGAQNLKNNQAVIVIIGGQGDNQNGDLYERLNKIKADVEAVVSSQNRMMEMEDQDGNPVFLPPEENRSLLMALGFCEKAKAAMRREDYEECLLLLLEGDEKFAACQSSFLESVDNFALLNLDIVWCYMCLKNVSQLPDAESRLAICERSFRRSYGESFERLYALKGRACPERALFMRLKLLQGIVLFHQNRRDEAFEKFEAASELLKELKVDEDKLLLLIEMGFDVAEARLALRSCSSSGGNIDQAVQFIQERKKKLSDARKESTLERKVHRRGREDATDADWVNPRSVCTLVEMGFDTKLASLALQRTNNDVTKAICCRRIRLSCLLPCLTEVSHQRMSPRWQPSSSWALTTPQFAPPWSTQVTTLRRA
;
A
#
# COMPACT_ATOMS: atom_id res chain seq x y z
N MET A 1 -28.60 -36.62 -6.68
CA MET A 1 -27.71 -37.62 -7.33
C MET A 1 -26.66 -36.99 -8.24
N SER A 2 -26.89 -35.87 -8.96
CA SER A 2 -25.84 -35.30 -9.85
C SER A 2 -24.61 -34.74 -9.10
N ALA A 3 -24.79 -34.04 -7.97
CA ALA A 3 -23.66 -33.47 -7.23
C ALA A 3 -22.65 -34.52 -6.71
N LEU A 4 -23.13 -35.71 -6.33
CA LEU A 4 -22.26 -36.82 -5.91
C LEU A 4 -21.47 -37.41 -7.09
N SER A 5 -22.12 -37.53 -8.26
CA SER A 5 -21.46 -37.95 -9.50
C SER A 5 -20.38 -36.94 -9.92
N GLU A 6 -20.67 -35.63 -9.83
CA GLU A 6 -19.71 -34.57 -10.15
C GLU A 6 -18.49 -34.59 -9.22
N LEU A 7 -18.69 -34.83 -7.92
CA LEU A 7 -17.60 -35.00 -6.96
C LEU A 7 -16.75 -36.23 -7.26
N GLN A 8 -17.39 -37.35 -7.61
CA GLN A 8 -16.72 -38.58 -7.99
C GLN A 8 -15.90 -38.39 -9.26
N ASP A 9 -16.46 -37.78 -10.30
CA ASP A 9 -15.76 -37.47 -11.55
C ASP A 9 -14.57 -36.55 -11.31
N HIS A 10 -14.73 -35.54 -10.45
CA HIS A 10 -13.65 -34.64 -10.07
C HIS A 10 -12.51 -35.39 -9.33
N ALA A 11 -12.85 -36.32 -8.45
CA ALA A 11 -11.87 -37.16 -7.75
C ALA A 11 -11.12 -38.08 -8.72
N LEU A 12 -11.83 -38.70 -9.68
CA LEU A 12 -11.24 -39.55 -10.70
C LEU A 12 -10.29 -38.75 -11.62
N ARG A 13 -10.69 -37.57 -12.08
CA ARG A 13 -9.81 -36.68 -12.87
C ARG A 13 -8.55 -36.28 -12.10
N LYS A 14 -8.68 -35.94 -10.81
CA LYS A 14 -7.53 -35.61 -9.95
C LYS A 14 -6.57 -36.79 -9.79
N LEU A 15 -7.11 -38.00 -9.69
CA LEU A 15 -6.32 -39.23 -9.59
C LEU A 15 -5.61 -39.55 -10.92
N ALA A 16 -6.30 -39.40 -12.06
CA ALA A 16 -5.71 -39.57 -13.39
C ALA A 16 -4.55 -38.57 -13.62
N ALA A 17 -4.78 -37.29 -13.34
CA ALA A 17 -3.74 -36.25 -13.44
C ALA A 17 -2.54 -36.48 -12.50
N ARG A 18 -2.75 -37.17 -11.36
CA ARG A 18 -1.65 -37.56 -10.47
C ARG A 18 -0.83 -38.71 -11.04
N ARG A 19 -1.48 -39.72 -11.64
CA ARG A 19 -0.79 -40.83 -12.31
C ARG A 19 0.03 -40.35 -13.49
N GLU A 20 -0.58 -39.52 -14.35
CA GLU A 20 0.11 -38.94 -15.50
C GLU A 20 1.33 -38.11 -15.08
N PHE A 21 1.24 -37.33 -14.01
CA PHE A 21 2.39 -36.58 -13.49
C PHE A 21 3.52 -37.49 -13.00
N SER A 22 3.19 -38.61 -12.35
CA SER A 22 4.19 -39.61 -11.93
C SER A 22 4.84 -40.34 -13.10
N GLU A 23 4.12 -40.53 -14.20
CA GLU A 23 4.59 -41.26 -15.39
C GLU A 23 5.35 -40.36 -16.38
N THR A 24 4.89 -39.13 -16.59
CA THR A 24 5.38 -38.23 -17.65
C THR A 24 6.11 -36.99 -17.12
N GLY A 25 6.00 -36.68 -15.83
CA GLY A 25 6.50 -35.43 -15.24
C GLY A 25 5.64 -34.19 -15.56
N MET A 26 4.60 -34.30 -16.38
CA MET A 26 3.76 -33.16 -16.80
C MET A 26 2.71 -32.81 -15.73
N ALA A 27 2.77 -31.59 -15.21
CA ALA A 27 1.79 -31.10 -14.24
C ALA A 27 0.50 -30.65 -14.94
N THR A 28 -0.64 -30.98 -14.36
CA THR A 28 -1.95 -30.53 -14.84
C THR A 28 -2.41 -29.32 -14.03
N PHE A 29 -2.70 -28.22 -14.72
CA PHE A 29 -3.22 -26.98 -14.17
C PHE A 29 -4.69 -26.79 -14.53
N LYS A 30 -5.50 -26.45 -13.53
CA LYS A 30 -6.92 -26.11 -13.71
C LYS A 30 -7.04 -24.61 -13.89
N VAL A 31 -7.07 -24.18 -15.14
CA VAL A 31 -7.12 -22.77 -15.52
C VAL A 31 -8.56 -22.26 -15.48
N ARG A 32 -8.78 -21.19 -14.74
CA ARG A 32 -10.08 -20.51 -14.61
C ARG A 32 -9.97 -19.11 -15.20
N ARG A 33 -10.66 -18.86 -16.31
CA ARG A 33 -10.84 -17.51 -16.83
C ARG A 33 -11.85 -16.77 -15.97
N ILE A 34 -11.47 -15.60 -15.50
CA ILE A 34 -12.36 -14.71 -14.74
C ILE A 34 -12.72 -13.51 -15.62
N ASP A 35 -14.00 -13.15 -15.63
CA ASP A 35 -14.50 -11.88 -16.17
C ASP A 35 -15.24 -11.10 -15.05
N ASN A 36 -15.04 -9.78 -15.02
CA ASN A 36 -15.47 -8.87 -13.95
C ASN A 36 -16.99 -8.95 -13.64
N HIS A 37 -17.82 -9.17 -14.66
CA HIS A 37 -19.28 -9.22 -14.52
C HIS A 37 -19.86 -10.62 -14.35
N ARG A 38 -19.18 -11.67 -14.84
CA ARG A 38 -19.72 -13.04 -14.91
C ARG A 38 -19.04 -14.01 -13.94
N GLY A 39 -17.93 -13.62 -13.31
CA GLY A 39 -17.14 -14.50 -12.46
C GLY A 39 -16.33 -15.48 -13.31
N THR A 40 -16.29 -16.77 -12.93
CA THR A 40 -15.57 -17.78 -13.72
C THR A 40 -16.33 -18.13 -14.99
N THR A 41 -15.81 -17.72 -16.14
CA THR A 41 -16.46 -17.91 -17.45
C THR A 41 -16.07 -19.23 -18.11
N THR A 42 -14.83 -19.68 -17.91
CA THR A 42 -14.31 -20.89 -18.58
C THR A 42 -13.34 -21.64 -17.68
N MET A 43 -13.47 -22.96 -17.64
CA MET A 43 -12.52 -23.86 -16.97
C MET A 43 -11.80 -24.69 -18.03
N LEU A 44 -10.47 -24.65 -18.00
CA LEU A 44 -9.60 -25.37 -18.92
C LEU A 44 -8.61 -26.22 -18.13
N GLU A 45 -8.25 -27.38 -18.67
CA GLU A 45 -7.16 -28.20 -18.16
C GLU A 45 -5.97 -28.07 -19.11
N ILE A 46 -4.82 -27.65 -18.56
CA ILE A 46 -3.59 -27.42 -19.32
C ILE A 46 -2.49 -28.24 -18.69
N LYS A 47 -1.73 -28.93 -19.53
CA LYS A 47 -0.60 -29.75 -19.11
C LYS A 47 0.68 -29.01 -19.46
N CYS A 48 1.57 -28.85 -18.49
CA CYS A 48 2.86 -28.19 -18.67
C CYS A 48 3.88 -28.79 -17.70
N ASP A 49 5.15 -28.85 -18.10
CA ASP A 49 6.23 -29.26 -17.19
C ASP A 49 6.38 -28.24 -16.05
N LEU A 50 6.81 -28.65 -14.86
CA LEU A 50 7.16 -27.72 -13.78
C LEU A 50 8.49 -27.00 -14.03
N ASN A 51 9.36 -27.58 -14.86
CA ASN A 51 10.65 -26.97 -15.22
C ASN A 51 10.54 -25.95 -16.35
N SER A 52 9.40 -25.89 -17.04
CA SER A 52 9.17 -24.91 -18.09
C SER A 52 9.03 -23.49 -17.54
N LEU A 53 9.22 -22.52 -18.44
CA LEU A 53 9.05 -21.10 -18.13
C LEU A 53 7.57 -20.72 -18.04
N GLY A 54 7.27 -19.67 -17.26
CA GLY A 54 5.93 -19.10 -17.17
C GLY A 54 5.35 -18.64 -18.53
N SER A 55 6.22 -18.23 -19.46
CA SER A 55 5.84 -17.86 -20.83
C SER A 55 5.26 -19.04 -21.61
N GLU A 56 5.76 -20.27 -21.40
CA GLU A 56 5.24 -21.47 -22.06
C GLU A 56 3.84 -21.82 -21.56
N LEU A 57 3.59 -21.64 -20.25
CA LEU A 57 2.26 -21.80 -19.68
C LEU A 57 1.28 -20.76 -20.27
N GLN A 58 1.70 -19.50 -20.39
CA GLN A 58 0.90 -18.44 -21.01
C GLN A 58 0.60 -18.75 -22.49
N ALA A 59 1.59 -19.22 -23.25
CA ALA A 59 1.41 -19.62 -24.64
C ALA A 59 0.44 -20.81 -24.79
N ALA A 60 0.54 -21.82 -23.92
CA ALA A 60 -0.39 -22.95 -23.91
C ALA A 60 -1.84 -22.53 -23.58
N ILE A 61 -2.00 -21.58 -22.65
CA ILE A 61 -3.28 -20.95 -22.33
C ILE A 61 -3.81 -20.17 -23.54
N ALA A 62 -2.98 -19.35 -24.17
CA ALA A 62 -3.34 -18.56 -25.35
C ALA A 62 -3.82 -19.44 -26.50
N ALA A 63 -3.11 -20.54 -26.78
CA ALA A 63 -3.47 -21.49 -27.82
C ALA A 63 -4.83 -22.16 -27.55
N LYS A 64 -5.10 -22.53 -26.30
CA LYS A 64 -6.39 -23.13 -25.90
C LYS A 64 -7.55 -22.13 -25.92
N LEU A 65 -7.28 -20.86 -25.60
CA LEU A 65 -8.27 -19.79 -25.60
C LEU A 65 -8.41 -19.07 -26.93
N GLN A 66 -7.64 -19.47 -27.96
CA GLN A 66 -7.60 -18.84 -29.28
C GLN A 66 -7.30 -17.34 -29.22
N LEU A 67 -6.36 -16.94 -28.35
CA LEU A 67 -5.93 -15.56 -28.17
C LEU A 67 -4.71 -15.25 -29.04
N SER A 68 -4.69 -14.06 -29.64
CA SER A 68 -3.61 -13.63 -30.54
C SER A 68 -2.29 -13.35 -29.81
N ASN A 69 -2.34 -12.82 -28.59
CA ASN A 69 -1.15 -12.39 -27.84
C ASN A 69 -1.05 -13.09 -26.47
N PRO A 70 -0.04 -13.95 -26.24
CA PRO A 70 0.21 -14.58 -24.95
C PRO A 70 0.57 -13.60 -23.83
N GLU A 71 1.20 -12.46 -24.15
CA GLU A 71 1.67 -11.49 -23.15
C GLU A 71 0.55 -10.77 -22.41
N HIS A 72 -0.64 -10.71 -23.00
CA HIS A 72 -1.82 -10.09 -22.42
C HIS A 72 -2.47 -10.97 -21.33
N ILE A 73 -1.96 -12.19 -21.13
CA ILE A 73 -2.51 -13.16 -20.20
C ILE A 73 -1.77 -13.02 -18.87
N LYS A 74 -2.49 -12.58 -17.83
CA LYS A 74 -1.98 -12.57 -16.46
C LYS A 74 -2.49 -13.79 -15.72
N CYS A 75 -1.57 -14.71 -15.46
CA CYS A 75 -1.81 -15.91 -14.67
C CYS A 75 -1.59 -15.59 -13.18
N ILE A 76 -2.54 -15.93 -12.33
CA ILE A 76 -2.44 -15.75 -10.87
C ILE A 76 -2.53 -17.13 -10.19
N ALA A 77 -1.53 -17.45 -9.38
CA ALA A 77 -1.45 -18.70 -8.62
C ALA A 77 -0.92 -18.41 -7.20
N CYS A 78 -1.51 -19.02 -6.17
CA CYS A 78 -1.13 -18.81 -4.76
C CYS A 78 -1.01 -17.31 -4.38
N GLY A 79 -1.95 -16.49 -4.86
CA GLY A 79 -1.92 -15.05 -4.61
C GLY A 79 -0.73 -14.29 -5.19
N LYS A 80 -0.03 -14.83 -6.20
CA LYS A 80 1.05 -14.15 -6.93
C LYS A 80 0.83 -14.20 -8.43
N ILE A 81 1.32 -13.19 -9.14
CA ILE A 81 1.33 -13.18 -10.61
C ILE A 81 2.47 -14.08 -11.07
N VAL A 82 2.20 -15.00 -11.99
CA VAL A 82 3.23 -15.88 -12.55
C VAL A 82 4.14 -15.07 -13.46
N ALA A 83 5.41 -15.01 -13.12
CA ALA A 83 6.44 -14.35 -13.90
C ALA A 83 6.78 -15.18 -15.16
N PRO A 84 6.91 -14.54 -16.33
CA PRO A 84 7.20 -15.25 -17.58
C PRO A 84 8.62 -15.83 -17.63
N ASN A 85 9.58 -15.19 -16.94
CA ASN A 85 11.01 -15.50 -17.03
C ASN A 85 11.50 -16.51 -15.98
N ALA A 86 10.62 -17.00 -15.11
CA ALA A 86 10.96 -17.95 -14.05
C ALA A 86 10.25 -19.29 -14.29
N THR A 87 10.85 -20.38 -13.78
CA THR A 87 10.25 -21.71 -13.91
C THR A 87 9.01 -21.85 -13.03
N LEU A 88 8.05 -22.67 -13.44
CA LEU A 88 6.81 -22.87 -12.67
C LEU A 88 7.08 -23.47 -11.29
N GLY A 89 8.03 -24.41 -11.20
CA GLY A 89 8.47 -25.02 -9.94
C GLY A 89 9.09 -24.01 -8.96
N ALA A 90 9.96 -23.11 -9.45
CA ALA A 90 10.56 -22.07 -8.60
C ALA A 90 9.51 -21.07 -8.05
N GLN A 91 8.40 -20.90 -8.76
CA GLN A 91 7.28 -20.07 -8.36
C GLN A 91 6.27 -20.80 -7.44
N ASN A 92 6.60 -22.00 -6.96
CA ASN A 92 5.78 -22.84 -6.09
C ASN A 92 4.46 -23.32 -6.72
N LEU A 93 4.39 -23.45 -8.05
CA LEU A 93 3.26 -24.11 -8.69
C LEU A 93 3.34 -25.62 -8.46
N LYS A 94 2.18 -26.24 -8.21
CA LYS A 94 2.04 -27.69 -7.93
C LYS A 94 1.09 -28.35 -8.91
N ASN A 95 1.25 -29.66 -9.09
CA ASN A 95 0.30 -30.45 -9.87
C ASN A 95 -1.12 -30.37 -9.30
N ASN A 96 -2.12 -30.34 -10.18
CA ASN A 96 -3.55 -30.17 -9.88
C ASN A 96 -3.92 -28.83 -9.23
N GLN A 97 -3.08 -27.82 -9.35
CA GLN A 97 -3.36 -26.49 -8.82
C GLN A 97 -4.32 -25.71 -9.72
N ALA A 98 -5.20 -24.93 -9.09
CA ALA A 98 -6.04 -23.97 -9.79
C ALA A 98 -5.26 -22.68 -10.09
N VAL A 99 -5.26 -22.27 -11.36
CA VAL A 99 -4.62 -21.05 -11.84
C VAL A 99 -5.71 -20.15 -12.39
N ILE A 100 -5.67 -18.88 -12.01
CA ILE A 100 -6.59 -17.88 -12.55
C ILE A 100 -5.94 -17.24 -13.75
N VAL A 101 -6.75 -16.94 -14.74
CA VAL A 101 -6.32 -16.19 -15.90
C VAL A 101 -7.23 -14.98 -16.05
N ILE A 102 -6.60 -13.81 -16.00
CA ILE A 102 -7.20 -12.54 -16.41
C ILE A 102 -6.64 -12.24 -17.80
N ILE A 103 -7.52 -12.08 -18.78
CA ILE A 103 -7.12 -11.78 -20.16
C ILE A 103 -7.23 -10.28 -20.34
N GLY A 104 -6.12 -9.64 -20.69
CA GLY A 104 -6.11 -8.29 -21.24
C GLY A 104 -6.72 -8.28 -22.64
N GLY A 105 -8.05 -8.27 -22.68
CA GLY A 105 -8.84 -8.07 -23.89
C GLY A 105 -9.38 -9.34 -24.51
N GLN A 106 -10.70 -9.53 -24.40
CA GLN A 106 -11.57 -9.93 -25.51
C GLN A 106 -13.02 -9.56 -25.19
N GLY A 107 -13.61 -8.72 -26.05
CA GLY A 107 -15.02 -8.30 -26.01
C GLY A 107 -15.18 -6.79 -26.25
N ASP A 108 -15.66 -6.42 -27.43
CA ASP A 108 -16.13 -5.10 -27.92
C ASP A 108 -15.66 -3.84 -27.16
N ASN A 109 -14.69 -3.15 -27.75
CA ASN A 109 -14.39 -1.72 -27.58
C ASN A 109 -13.87 -1.15 -26.24
N GLN A 110 -13.63 -1.92 -25.17
CA GLN A 110 -13.02 -1.33 -23.95
C GLN A 110 -11.94 -2.14 -23.23
N ASN A 111 -11.76 -3.45 -23.51
CA ASN A 111 -10.88 -4.30 -22.71
C ASN A 111 -9.54 -4.71 -23.36
N GLY A 112 -9.33 -4.42 -24.65
CA GLY A 112 -7.99 -4.46 -25.26
C GLY A 112 -7.00 -3.51 -24.59
N ASP A 113 -7.53 -2.51 -23.89
CA ASP A 113 -6.79 -1.53 -23.12
C ASP A 113 -6.24 -2.05 -21.78
N LEU A 114 -6.74 -3.14 -21.16
CA LEU A 114 -6.41 -3.40 -19.74
C LEU A 114 -4.92 -3.64 -19.50
N TYR A 115 -4.28 -4.41 -20.40
CA TYR A 115 -2.84 -4.65 -20.34
C TYR A 115 -2.04 -3.36 -20.58
N GLU A 116 -2.43 -2.57 -21.58
CA GLU A 116 -1.79 -1.29 -21.92
C GLU A 116 -1.99 -0.24 -20.81
N ARG A 117 -3.20 -0.11 -20.27
CA ARG A 117 -3.53 0.73 -19.11
C ARG A 117 -2.71 0.32 -17.91
N LEU A 118 -2.58 -0.97 -17.62
CA LEU A 118 -1.80 -1.44 -16.48
C LEU A 118 -0.32 -1.11 -16.65
N ASN A 119 0.24 -1.31 -17.84
CA ASN A 119 1.62 -0.93 -18.14
C ASN A 119 1.82 0.59 -18.08
N LYS A 120 0.85 1.37 -18.55
CA LYS A 120 0.85 2.84 -18.42
C LYS A 120 0.80 3.27 -16.97
N ILE A 121 -0.08 2.68 -16.16
CA ILE A 121 -0.18 2.96 -14.72
C ILE A 121 1.14 2.62 -14.02
N LYS A 122 1.77 1.49 -14.37
CA LYS A 122 3.09 1.11 -13.85
C LYS A 122 4.16 2.13 -14.20
N ALA A 123 4.24 2.52 -15.48
CA ALA A 123 5.18 3.53 -15.94
C ALA A 123 4.93 4.89 -15.27
N ASP A 124 3.67 5.30 -15.11
CA ASP A 124 3.28 6.54 -14.44
C ASP A 124 3.68 6.53 -12.96
N VAL A 125 3.38 5.45 -12.23
CA VAL A 125 3.76 5.29 -10.82
C VAL A 125 5.29 5.30 -10.69
N GLU A 126 5.99 4.56 -11.55
CA GLU A 126 7.44 4.53 -11.55
C GLU A 126 8.05 5.90 -11.88
N ALA A 127 7.50 6.64 -12.83
CA ALA A 127 7.94 7.98 -13.19
C ALA A 127 7.74 8.97 -12.02
N VAL A 128 6.59 8.89 -11.33
CA VAL A 128 6.31 9.73 -10.16
C VAL A 128 7.32 9.48 -9.04
N VAL A 129 7.59 8.21 -8.74
CA VAL A 129 8.53 7.82 -7.67
C VAL A 129 9.99 8.11 -8.06
N SER A 130 10.36 7.91 -9.32
CA SER A 130 11.74 8.11 -9.83
C SER A 130 12.07 9.57 -10.13
N SER A 131 11.07 10.45 -10.14
CA SER A 131 11.28 11.84 -10.49
C SER A 131 12.33 12.49 -9.59
N GLN A 132 13.36 13.09 -10.21
CA GLN A 132 14.40 13.85 -9.50
C GLN A 132 13.80 15.02 -8.69
N ASN A 133 12.67 15.54 -9.15
CA ASN A 133 11.88 16.57 -8.47
C ASN A 133 11.05 16.05 -7.29
N ARG A 134 11.14 14.75 -6.95
CA ARG A 134 10.45 14.09 -5.83
C ARG A 134 9.04 14.60 -5.61
N MET A 135 8.20 14.38 -6.64
CA MET A 135 6.80 14.80 -6.63
C MET A 135 5.97 14.15 -5.49
N MET A 136 6.53 13.14 -4.83
CA MET A 136 5.89 12.34 -3.79
C MET A 136 6.82 12.21 -2.58
N GLU A 137 6.37 12.69 -1.43
CA GLU A 137 7.00 12.50 -0.13
C GLU A 137 6.07 11.68 0.76
N MET A 138 6.67 10.91 1.67
CA MET A 138 5.94 10.01 2.55
C MET A 138 5.68 10.71 3.89
N GLU A 139 4.41 10.72 4.31
CA GLU A 139 3.97 11.31 5.57
C GLU A 139 3.20 10.27 6.38
N ASP A 140 3.22 10.39 7.70
CA ASP A 140 2.32 9.62 8.56
C ASP A 140 0.90 10.24 8.57
N GLN A 141 -0.04 9.58 9.26
CA GLN A 141 -1.43 10.02 9.39
C GLN A 141 -1.63 11.37 10.07
N ASP A 142 -0.58 11.87 10.74
CA ASP A 142 -0.56 13.14 11.47
C ASP A 142 0.16 14.23 10.65
N GLY A 143 0.68 13.90 9.45
CA GLY A 143 1.33 14.84 8.55
C GLY A 143 2.83 15.02 8.80
N ASN A 144 3.44 14.18 9.64
CA ASN A 144 4.87 14.22 9.88
C ASN A 144 5.61 13.48 8.77
N PRO A 145 6.77 13.98 8.32
CA PRO A 145 7.51 13.34 7.25
C PRO A 145 8.12 12.04 7.76
N VAL A 146 8.13 11.01 6.93
CA VAL A 146 8.75 9.72 7.25
C VAL A 146 9.99 9.54 6.41
N PHE A 147 11.14 9.45 7.08
CA PHE A 147 12.43 9.27 6.42
C PHE A 147 12.84 7.80 6.51
N LEU A 148 12.98 7.18 5.34
CA LEU A 148 13.46 5.81 5.18
C LEU A 148 14.68 5.77 4.25
N PRO A 149 15.46 4.67 4.28
CA PRO A 149 16.49 4.41 3.28
C PRO A 149 15.93 4.53 1.85
N PRO A 150 16.72 4.99 0.88
CA PRO A 150 16.23 5.34 -0.45
C PRO A 150 15.56 4.16 -1.18
N GLU A 151 16.15 2.96 -1.12
CA GLU A 151 15.61 1.74 -1.72
C GLU A 151 14.27 1.30 -1.10
N GLU A 152 14.17 1.33 0.23
CA GLU A 152 12.93 1.00 0.93
C GLU A 152 11.85 2.04 0.68
N ASN A 153 12.23 3.32 0.70
CA ASN A 153 11.33 4.43 0.41
C ASN A 153 10.78 4.33 -1.02
N ARG A 154 11.63 4.02 -2.02
CA ARG A 154 11.20 3.79 -3.40
C ARG A 154 10.18 2.65 -3.48
N SER A 155 10.49 1.51 -2.86
CA SER A 155 9.63 0.33 -2.88
C SER A 155 8.27 0.60 -2.21
N LEU A 156 8.26 1.27 -1.06
CA LEU A 156 7.02 1.64 -0.37
C LEU A 156 6.20 2.66 -1.13
N LEU A 157 6.83 3.70 -1.69
CA LEU A 157 6.12 4.70 -2.50
C LEU A 157 5.49 4.06 -3.74
N MET A 158 6.17 3.12 -4.39
CA MET A 158 5.58 2.32 -5.48
C MET A 158 4.39 1.52 -4.97
N ALA A 159 4.54 0.79 -3.87
CA ALA A 159 3.47 -0.03 -3.29
C ALA A 159 2.22 0.79 -2.96
N LEU A 160 2.41 1.96 -2.33
CA LEU A 160 1.33 2.88 -1.99
C LEU A 160 0.71 3.53 -3.24
N GLY A 161 1.52 3.88 -4.24
CA GLY A 161 1.04 4.38 -5.53
C GLY A 161 0.12 3.37 -6.23
N PHE A 162 0.50 2.09 -6.22
CA PHE A 162 -0.36 1.02 -6.72
C PHE A 162 -1.64 0.86 -5.90
N CYS A 163 -1.58 0.94 -4.57
CA CYS A 163 -2.77 0.88 -3.71
C CYS A 163 -3.76 2.01 -4.04
N GLU A 164 -3.29 3.23 -4.26
CA GLU A 164 -4.17 4.37 -4.58
C GLU A 164 -4.83 4.22 -5.96
N LYS A 165 -4.06 3.74 -6.96
CA LYS A 165 -4.62 3.41 -8.29
C LYS A 165 -5.60 2.24 -8.21
N ALA A 166 -5.31 1.23 -7.40
CA ALA A 166 -6.21 0.11 -7.15
C ALA A 166 -7.52 0.55 -6.49
N LYS A 167 -7.48 1.46 -5.50
CA LYS A 167 -8.70 2.05 -4.91
C LYS A 167 -9.52 2.82 -5.93
N ALA A 168 -8.87 3.51 -6.88
CA ALA A 168 -9.56 4.18 -7.98
C ALA A 168 -10.24 3.18 -8.93
N ALA A 169 -9.59 2.05 -9.24
CA ALA A 169 -10.22 0.94 -9.98
C ALA A 169 -11.39 0.31 -9.19
N MET A 170 -11.24 0.13 -7.88
CA MET A 170 -12.29 -0.40 -7.01
C MET A 170 -13.54 0.49 -6.99
N ARG A 171 -13.38 1.82 -7.03
CA ARG A 171 -14.50 2.77 -7.15
C ARG A 171 -15.21 2.71 -8.51
N ARG A 172 -14.52 2.25 -9.55
CA ARG A 172 -15.10 1.97 -10.88
C ARG A 172 -15.72 0.57 -10.97
N GLU A 173 -15.63 -0.23 -9.91
CA GLU A 173 -16.01 -1.65 -9.89
C GLU A 173 -15.18 -2.51 -10.86
N ASP A 174 -14.00 -2.03 -11.27
CA ASP A 174 -13.05 -2.76 -12.13
C ASP A 174 -12.14 -3.65 -11.27
N TYR A 175 -12.68 -4.78 -10.79
CA TYR A 175 -11.97 -5.63 -9.82
C TYR A 175 -10.83 -6.44 -10.44
N GLU A 176 -10.82 -6.67 -11.75
CA GLU A 176 -9.69 -7.27 -12.48
C GLU A 176 -8.45 -6.38 -12.44
N GLU A 177 -8.60 -5.12 -12.86
CA GLU A 177 -7.53 -4.11 -12.82
C GLU A 177 -7.08 -3.87 -11.37
N CYS A 178 -8.05 -3.75 -10.45
CA CYS A 178 -7.77 -3.59 -9.02
C CYS A 178 -6.92 -4.73 -8.47
N LEU A 179 -7.30 -5.99 -8.72
CA LEU A 179 -6.56 -7.15 -8.23
C LEU A 179 -5.13 -7.17 -8.75
N LEU A 180 -4.93 -6.93 -10.05
CA LEU A 180 -3.59 -6.91 -10.63
C LEU A 180 -2.71 -5.82 -10.01
N LEU A 181 -3.23 -4.60 -9.84
CA LEU A 181 -2.49 -3.51 -9.21
C LEU A 181 -2.16 -3.81 -7.73
N LEU A 182 -3.09 -4.42 -6.99
CA LEU A 182 -2.83 -4.80 -5.59
C LEU A 182 -1.76 -5.88 -5.47
N LEU A 183 -1.72 -6.86 -6.39
CA LEU A 183 -0.68 -7.90 -6.39
C LEU A 183 0.70 -7.33 -6.71
N GLU A 184 0.79 -6.34 -7.59
CA GLU A 184 2.05 -5.61 -7.83
C GLU A 184 2.49 -4.84 -6.59
N GLY A 185 1.54 -4.22 -5.88
CA GLY A 185 1.79 -3.59 -4.59
C GLY A 185 2.27 -4.58 -3.52
N ASP A 186 1.69 -5.80 -3.48
CA ASP A 186 2.05 -6.88 -2.56
C ASP A 186 3.53 -7.28 -2.72
N GLU A 187 4.00 -7.42 -3.96
CA GLU A 187 5.41 -7.71 -4.26
C GLU A 187 6.34 -6.58 -3.79
N LYS A 188 5.95 -5.33 -3.97
CA LYS A 188 6.73 -4.17 -3.52
C LYS A 188 6.77 -4.07 -1.99
N PHE A 189 5.67 -4.37 -1.30
CA PHE A 189 5.67 -4.47 0.16
C PHE A 189 6.54 -5.63 0.64
N ALA A 190 6.48 -6.80 -0.01
CA ALA A 190 7.27 -7.97 0.37
C ALA A 190 8.79 -7.77 0.19
N ALA A 191 9.19 -6.87 -0.72
CA ALA A 191 10.60 -6.50 -0.90
C ALA A 191 11.17 -5.66 0.25
N CYS A 192 10.32 -5.01 1.05
CA CYS A 192 10.76 -4.20 2.19
C CYS A 192 11.03 -5.11 3.40
N GLN A 193 12.26 -5.10 3.91
CA GLN A 193 12.69 -5.94 5.04
C GLN A 193 12.70 -5.20 6.38
N SER A 194 12.30 -3.92 6.41
CA SER A 194 12.43 -3.14 7.62
C SER A 194 11.39 -3.50 8.67
N SER A 195 11.83 -3.46 9.93
CA SER A 195 10.97 -3.47 11.12
C SER A 195 9.91 -2.36 11.10
N PHE A 196 10.06 -1.38 10.21
CA PHE A 196 9.08 -0.34 9.97
C PHE A 196 7.75 -0.88 9.43
N LEU A 197 7.76 -1.90 8.56
CA LEU A 197 6.52 -2.54 8.09
C LEU A 197 5.70 -3.13 9.24
N GLU A 198 6.35 -3.56 10.31
CA GLU A 198 5.67 -4.09 11.49
C GLU A 198 4.91 -3.03 12.29
N SER A 199 5.23 -1.75 12.07
CA SER A 199 4.62 -0.59 12.73
C SER A 199 3.57 0.13 11.88
N VAL A 200 3.32 -0.37 10.66
CA VAL A 200 2.44 0.24 9.67
C VAL A 200 1.34 -0.74 9.28
N ASP A 201 0.10 -0.26 9.20
CA ASP A 201 -1.06 -1.11 8.88
C ASP A 201 -1.35 -1.21 7.37
N ASN A 202 -0.67 -0.40 6.53
CA ASN A 202 -0.89 -0.34 5.08
C ASN A 202 -0.78 -1.72 4.40
N PHE A 203 0.15 -2.58 4.84
CA PHE A 203 0.26 -3.94 4.31
C PHE A 203 -0.97 -4.80 4.65
N ALA A 204 -1.50 -4.68 5.87
CA ALA A 204 -2.73 -5.35 6.26
C ALA A 204 -3.94 -4.83 5.48
N LEU A 205 -3.98 -3.52 5.18
CA LEU A 205 -5.04 -2.94 4.35
C LEU A 205 -5.01 -3.46 2.91
N LEU A 206 -3.83 -3.55 2.31
CA LEU A 206 -3.67 -4.14 0.97
C LEU A 206 -4.14 -5.60 0.95
N ASN A 207 -3.79 -6.40 1.95
CA ASN A 207 -4.25 -7.78 2.06
C ASN A 207 -5.79 -7.87 2.18
N LEU A 208 -6.39 -6.95 2.95
CA LEU A 208 -7.85 -6.86 3.09
C LEU A 208 -8.53 -6.50 1.76
N ASP A 209 -7.93 -5.60 0.97
CA ASP A 209 -8.40 -5.21 -0.35
C ASP A 209 -8.27 -6.34 -1.38
N ILE A 210 -7.19 -7.13 -1.35
CA ILE A 210 -7.00 -8.31 -2.22
C ILE A 210 -8.11 -9.33 -1.97
N VAL A 211 -8.38 -9.62 -0.70
CA VAL A 211 -9.45 -10.57 -0.31
C VAL A 211 -10.81 -10.07 -0.79
N TRP A 212 -11.07 -8.77 -0.69
CA TRP A 212 -12.28 -8.17 -1.24
C TRP A 212 -12.38 -8.38 -2.76
N CYS A 213 -11.30 -8.15 -3.51
CA CYS A 213 -11.27 -8.42 -4.95
C CYS A 213 -11.53 -9.89 -5.28
N TYR A 214 -10.99 -10.84 -4.52
CA TYR A 214 -11.30 -12.26 -4.71
C TYR A 214 -12.80 -12.55 -4.57
N MET A 215 -13.46 -11.91 -3.60
CA MET A 215 -14.90 -12.07 -3.40
C MET A 215 -15.72 -11.45 -4.54
N CYS A 216 -15.38 -10.22 -4.96
CA CYS A 216 -16.05 -9.54 -6.07
C CYS A 216 -15.93 -10.32 -7.39
N LEU A 217 -14.76 -10.91 -7.64
CA LEU A 217 -14.51 -11.77 -8.79
C LEU A 217 -15.09 -13.19 -8.65
N LYS A 218 -15.80 -13.48 -7.55
CA LYS A 218 -16.41 -14.79 -7.22
C LYS A 218 -15.41 -15.94 -7.27
N ASN A 219 -14.18 -15.68 -6.80
CA ASN A 219 -13.06 -16.56 -6.96
C ASN A 219 -12.89 -17.52 -5.78
N VAL A 220 -13.64 -18.61 -5.81
CA VAL A 220 -13.60 -19.65 -4.76
C VAL A 220 -12.26 -20.39 -4.72
N SER A 221 -11.47 -20.38 -5.80
CA SER A 221 -10.17 -21.09 -5.87
C SER A 221 -9.10 -20.53 -4.93
N GLN A 222 -9.18 -19.24 -4.60
CA GLN A 222 -8.18 -18.56 -3.76
C GLN A 222 -8.60 -18.46 -2.31
N LEU A 223 -9.65 -19.17 -1.87
CA LEU A 223 -10.05 -19.19 -0.46
C LEU A 223 -8.90 -19.51 0.52
N PRO A 224 -7.99 -20.46 0.23
CA PRO A 224 -6.86 -20.71 1.12
C PRO A 224 -5.89 -19.52 1.21
N ASP A 225 -5.64 -18.82 0.11
CA ASP A 225 -4.84 -17.60 0.10
C ASP A 225 -5.56 -16.48 0.86
N ALA A 226 -6.88 -16.34 0.65
CA ALA A 226 -7.71 -15.37 1.35
C ALA A 226 -7.68 -15.57 2.87
N GLU A 227 -7.77 -16.80 3.35
CA GLU A 227 -7.66 -17.13 4.78
C GLU A 227 -6.30 -16.72 5.36
N SER A 228 -5.21 -17.07 4.67
CA SER A 228 -3.85 -16.68 5.06
C SER A 228 -3.69 -15.16 5.14
N ARG A 229 -4.17 -14.43 4.13
CA ARG A 229 -4.14 -12.97 4.08
C ARG A 229 -4.96 -12.34 5.21
N LEU A 230 -6.16 -12.85 5.50
CA LEU A 230 -6.97 -12.37 6.63
C LEU A 230 -6.32 -12.63 7.99
N ALA A 231 -5.59 -13.74 8.14
CA ALA A 231 -4.83 -14.01 9.36
C ALA A 231 -3.67 -13.02 9.57
N ILE A 232 -3.01 -12.60 8.48
CA ILE A 232 -2.01 -11.53 8.50
C ILE A 232 -2.66 -10.21 8.92
N CYS A 233 -3.80 -9.84 8.32
CA CYS A 233 -4.56 -8.64 8.69
C CYS A 233 -4.92 -8.64 10.17
N GLU A 234 -5.45 -9.76 10.68
CA GLU A 234 -5.87 -9.87 12.07
C GLU A 234 -4.70 -9.73 13.04
N ARG A 235 -3.54 -10.36 12.75
CA ARG A 235 -2.33 -10.22 13.56
C ARG A 235 -1.81 -8.77 13.55
N SER A 236 -1.76 -8.14 12.39
CA SER A 236 -1.33 -6.74 12.24
C SER A 236 -2.26 -5.80 12.99
N PHE A 237 -3.57 -5.99 12.89
CA PHE A 237 -4.55 -5.19 13.60
C PHE A 237 -4.48 -5.39 15.12
N ARG A 238 -4.36 -6.63 15.62
CA ARG A 238 -4.16 -6.87 17.06
C ARG A 238 -2.90 -6.20 17.58
N ARG A 239 -1.80 -6.26 16.82
CA ARG A 239 -0.54 -5.59 17.20
C ARG A 239 -0.68 -4.07 17.23
N SER A 240 -1.37 -3.50 16.24
CA SER A 240 -1.50 -2.05 16.08
C SER A 240 -2.50 -1.47 17.09
N TYR A 241 -3.61 -2.17 17.32
CA TYR A 241 -4.79 -1.63 17.99
C TYR A 241 -5.11 -2.28 19.35
N GLY A 242 -4.51 -3.44 19.66
CA GLY A 242 -4.81 -4.26 20.83
C GLY A 242 -5.94 -5.28 20.57
N GLU A 243 -6.08 -6.29 21.44
CA GLU A 243 -7.07 -7.37 21.28
C GLU A 243 -8.53 -6.88 21.38
N SER A 244 -8.78 -5.92 22.27
CA SER A 244 -10.11 -5.30 22.51
C SER A 244 -10.11 -3.81 22.23
N PHE A 245 -9.30 -3.35 21.26
CA PHE A 245 -9.06 -1.93 20.98
C PHE A 245 -8.47 -1.15 22.17
N GLU A 246 -7.89 -1.82 23.18
CA GLU A 246 -7.44 -1.16 24.41
C GLU A 246 -6.38 -0.08 24.15
N ARG A 247 -5.37 -0.42 23.34
CA ARG A 247 -4.32 0.51 22.92
C ARG A 247 -4.91 1.64 22.06
N LEU A 248 -5.82 1.29 21.17
CA LEU A 248 -6.49 2.24 20.29
C LEU A 248 -7.35 3.24 21.08
N TYR A 249 -8.09 2.78 22.08
CA TYR A 249 -8.88 3.60 22.98
C TYR A 249 -8.01 4.43 23.91
N ALA A 250 -6.86 3.91 24.35
CA ALA A 250 -5.91 4.69 25.16
C ALA A 250 -5.28 5.84 24.36
N LEU A 251 -4.98 5.64 23.06
CA LEU A 251 -4.33 6.63 22.22
C LEU A 251 -5.30 7.64 21.58
N LYS A 252 -6.46 7.18 21.10
CA LYS A 252 -7.41 8.00 20.31
C LYS A 252 -8.79 8.13 20.96
N GLY A 253 -9.03 7.49 22.11
CA GLY A 253 -10.35 7.39 22.73
C GLY A 253 -11.27 6.41 21.99
N ARG A 254 -12.53 6.29 22.43
CA ARG A 254 -13.57 5.47 21.75
C ARG A 254 -13.94 5.98 20.34
N ALA A 255 -13.44 7.17 20.00
CA ALA A 255 -13.68 7.91 18.79
C ALA A 255 -12.76 7.47 17.65
N CYS A 256 -12.94 6.24 17.17
CA CYS A 256 -11.93 5.60 16.34
C CYS A 256 -12.46 5.10 14.98
N PRO A 257 -12.07 5.74 13.85
CA PRO A 257 -12.52 5.32 12.52
C PRO A 257 -12.00 3.95 12.08
N GLU A 258 -10.90 3.49 12.67
CA GLU A 258 -10.27 2.20 12.42
C GLU A 258 -11.20 1.01 12.74
N ARG A 259 -12.25 1.21 13.56
CA ARG A 259 -13.32 0.22 13.79
C ARG A 259 -14.00 -0.25 12.50
N ALA A 260 -14.07 0.60 11.47
CA ALA A 260 -14.58 0.21 10.16
C ALA A 260 -13.72 -0.85 9.47
N LEU A 261 -12.41 -0.86 9.73
CA LEU A 261 -11.48 -1.87 9.21
C LEU A 261 -11.72 -3.22 9.87
N PHE A 262 -11.98 -3.23 11.18
CA PHE A 262 -12.34 -4.43 11.92
C PHE A 262 -13.67 -5.01 11.45
N MET A 263 -14.69 -4.17 11.25
CA MET A 263 -15.96 -4.62 10.69
C MET A 263 -15.75 -5.33 9.34
N ARG A 264 -14.97 -4.72 8.44
CA ARG A 264 -14.64 -5.32 7.14
C ARG A 264 -13.86 -6.62 7.27
N LEU A 265 -12.89 -6.69 8.19
CA LEU A 265 -12.14 -7.91 8.49
C LEU A 265 -13.07 -9.03 8.97
N LYS A 266 -13.94 -8.76 9.95
CA LYS A 266 -14.89 -9.77 10.48
C LYS A 266 -15.87 -10.23 9.42
N LEU A 267 -16.38 -9.31 8.59
CA LEU A 267 -17.25 -9.64 7.46
C LEU A 267 -16.55 -10.61 6.49
N LEU A 268 -15.33 -10.29 6.06
CA LEU A 268 -14.57 -11.12 5.13
C LEU A 268 -14.20 -12.48 5.74
N GLN A 269 -13.83 -12.52 7.03
CA GLN A 269 -13.61 -13.77 7.76
C GLN A 269 -14.87 -14.65 7.79
N GLY A 270 -16.04 -14.07 8.08
CA GLY A 270 -17.32 -14.78 8.06
C GLY A 270 -17.63 -15.37 6.69
N ILE A 271 -17.39 -14.63 5.62
CA ILE A 271 -17.59 -15.11 4.25
C ILE A 271 -16.68 -16.30 3.92
N VAL A 272 -15.38 -16.21 4.25
CA VAL A 272 -14.43 -17.31 4.03
C VAL A 272 -14.85 -18.56 4.81
N LEU A 273 -15.19 -18.43 6.10
CA LEU A 273 -15.66 -19.53 6.95
C LEU A 273 -16.96 -20.16 6.42
N PHE A 274 -17.87 -19.34 5.90
CA PHE A 274 -19.10 -19.82 5.28
C PHE A 274 -18.81 -20.72 4.07
N HIS A 275 -17.88 -20.31 3.19
CA HIS A 275 -17.46 -21.13 2.06
C HIS A 275 -16.66 -22.38 2.45
N GLN A 276 -16.05 -22.40 3.64
CA GLN A 276 -15.44 -23.59 4.25
C GLN A 276 -16.46 -24.51 4.94
N ASN A 277 -17.75 -24.18 4.90
CA ASN A 277 -18.84 -24.89 5.57
C ASN A 277 -18.74 -24.87 7.11
N ARG A 278 -18.00 -23.92 7.69
CA ARG A 278 -17.93 -23.65 9.13
C ARG A 278 -18.99 -22.61 9.51
N ARG A 279 -20.25 -23.04 9.48
CA ARG A 279 -21.41 -22.13 9.54
C ARG A 279 -21.56 -21.43 10.90
N ASP A 280 -21.32 -22.13 11.98
CA ASP A 280 -21.47 -21.58 13.34
C ASP A 280 -20.45 -20.45 13.58
N GLU A 281 -19.18 -20.70 13.26
CA GLU A 281 -18.13 -19.68 13.36
C GLU A 281 -18.36 -18.52 12.39
N ALA A 282 -18.85 -18.80 11.17
CA ALA A 282 -19.22 -17.76 10.23
C ALA A 282 -20.32 -16.85 10.81
N PHE A 283 -21.33 -17.45 11.45
CA PHE A 283 -22.42 -16.73 12.09
C PHE A 283 -21.91 -15.79 13.18
N GLU A 284 -21.03 -16.26 14.08
CA GLU A 284 -20.42 -15.42 15.11
C GLU A 284 -19.66 -14.22 14.50
N LYS A 285 -18.91 -14.43 13.41
CA LYS A 285 -18.21 -13.33 12.73
C LYS A 285 -19.19 -12.35 12.09
N PHE A 286 -20.29 -12.83 11.52
CA PHE A 286 -21.32 -11.96 10.94
C PHE A 286 -22.08 -11.17 12.00
N GLU A 287 -22.37 -11.77 13.16
CA GLU A 287 -22.99 -11.09 14.28
C GLU A 287 -22.08 -9.95 14.79
N ALA A 288 -20.81 -10.25 15.05
CA ALA A 288 -19.83 -9.23 15.46
C ALA A 288 -19.66 -8.12 14.41
N ALA A 289 -19.67 -8.45 13.12
CA ALA A 289 -19.63 -7.46 12.05
C ALA A 289 -20.90 -6.60 12.00
N SER A 290 -22.08 -7.20 12.25
CA SER A 290 -23.37 -6.52 12.31
C SER A 290 -23.46 -5.55 13.48
N GLU A 291 -22.99 -5.93 14.65
CA GLU A 291 -22.88 -5.04 15.81
C GLU A 291 -22.01 -3.82 15.51
N LEU A 292 -20.79 -4.05 15.01
CA LEU A 292 -19.89 -2.95 14.61
C LEU A 292 -20.51 -2.07 13.53
N LEU A 293 -21.22 -2.65 12.57
CA LEU A 293 -21.90 -1.88 11.52
C LEU A 293 -23.00 -0.98 12.08
N LYS A 294 -23.80 -1.48 13.04
CA LYS A 294 -24.84 -0.68 13.72
C LYS A 294 -24.22 0.52 14.44
N GLU A 295 -23.09 0.31 15.11
CA GLU A 295 -22.38 1.38 15.83
C GLU A 295 -21.69 2.40 14.89
N LEU A 296 -21.28 1.97 13.70
CA LEU A 296 -20.62 2.81 12.69
C LEU A 296 -21.58 3.53 11.75
N LYS A 297 -22.87 3.15 11.76
CA LYS A 297 -23.89 3.79 10.93
C LYS A 297 -24.11 5.22 11.42
N VAL A 298 -23.93 6.17 10.51
CA VAL A 298 -24.08 7.59 10.79
C VAL A 298 -25.50 8.01 10.44
N ASP A 299 -26.07 8.89 11.25
CA ASP A 299 -27.34 9.55 11.00
C ASP A 299 -27.23 10.52 9.81
N GLU A 300 -28.09 10.37 8.82
CA GLU A 300 -28.06 11.13 7.57
C GLU A 300 -28.42 12.61 7.81
N ASP A 301 -29.35 12.90 8.73
CA ASP A 301 -29.80 14.26 9.01
C ASP A 301 -28.66 15.09 9.62
N LYS A 302 -27.90 14.48 10.55
CA LYS A 302 -26.74 15.11 11.18
C LYS A 302 -25.58 15.31 10.20
N LEU A 303 -25.43 14.39 9.25
CA LEU A 303 -24.45 14.51 8.19
C LEU A 303 -24.80 15.68 7.26
N LEU A 304 -26.07 15.82 6.87
CA LEU A 304 -26.54 16.92 6.04
C LEU A 304 -26.30 18.27 6.72
N LEU A 305 -26.59 18.40 8.01
CA LEU A 305 -26.35 19.64 8.74
C LEU A 305 -24.87 20.06 8.72
N LEU A 306 -23.94 19.12 8.91
CA LEU A 306 -22.50 19.43 8.81
C LEU A 306 -22.08 19.85 7.40
N ILE A 307 -22.70 19.26 6.37
CA ILE A 307 -22.46 19.66 4.98
C ILE A 307 -23.01 21.08 4.73
N GLU A 308 -24.19 21.40 5.26
CA GLU A 308 -24.77 22.75 5.20
C GLU A 308 -23.91 23.79 5.92
N MET A 309 -23.22 23.41 7.00
CA MET A 309 -22.22 24.24 7.67
C MET A 309 -20.93 24.44 6.84
N GLY A 310 -20.79 23.78 5.69
CA GLY A 310 -19.66 23.92 4.76
C GLY A 310 -18.53 22.92 4.97
N PHE A 311 -18.74 21.83 5.72
CA PHE A 311 -17.75 20.76 5.85
C PHE A 311 -17.84 19.75 4.70
N ASP A 312 -16.69 19.17 4.33
CA ASP A 312 -16.66 18.11 3.32
C ASP A 312 -17.36 16.83 3.83
N VAL A 313 -17.98 16.08 2.92
CA VAL A 313 -18.73 14.86 3.25
C VAL A 313 -17.87 13.82 3.94
N ALA A 314 -16.60 13.66 3.52
CA ALA A 314 -15.70 12.69 4.12
C ALA A 314 -15.27 13.12 5.53
N GLU A 315 -14.99 14.41 5.72
CA GLU A 315 -14.63 14.99 7.02
C GLU A 315 -15.81 14.91 8.01
N ALA A 316 -17.00 15.29 7.57
CA ALA A 316 -18.22 15.25 8.39
C ALA A 316 -18.57 13.82 8.81
N ARG A 317 -18.52 12.87 7.87
CA ARG A 317 -18.76 11.45 8.16
C ARG A 317 -17.72 10.88 9.13
N LEU A 318 -16.45 11.24 8.95
CA LEU A 318 -15.37 10.86 9.86
C LEU A 318 -15.63 11.39 11.27
N ALA A 319 -15.94 12.67 11.39
CA ALA A 319 -16.21 13.32 12.68
C ALA A 319 -17.41 12.70 13.40
N LEU A 320 -18.51 12.46 12.70
CA LEU A 320 -19.68 11.82 13.28
C LEU A 320 -19.38 10.39 13.75
N ARG A 321 -18.60 9.60 12.98
CA ARG A 321 -18.16 8.26 13.41
C ARG A 321 -17.27 8.30 14.64
N SER A 322 -16.39 9.29 14.72
CA SER A 322 -15.55 9.52 15.89
C SER A 322 -16.40 9.93 17.11
N CYS A 323 -17.45 10.74 16.94
CA CYS A 323 -18.28 11.20 18.06
C CYS A 323 -19.47 10.27 18.41
N SER A 324 -19.56 9.09 17.80
CA SER A 324 -20.70 8.16 17.94
C SER A 324 -20.98 7.72 19.38
N SER A 325 -19.95 7.65 20.24
CA SER A 325 -20.11 7.23 21.64
C SER A 325 -20.89 8.22 22.52
N SER A 326 -21.11 9.46 22.06
CA SER A 326 -21.95 10.47 22.73
C SER A 326 -23.27 10.73 22.01
N GLY A 327 -23.75 9.79 21.19
CA GLY A 327 -25.00 9.94 20.44
C GLY A 327 -24.87 10.85 19.22
N GLY A 328 -23.65 11.12 18.74
CA GLY A 328 -23.40 11.92 17.54
C GLY A 328 -23.83 13.37 17.72
N ASN A 329 -23.31 14.05 18.74
CA ASN A 329 -23.53 15.48 18.93
C ASN A 329 -22.80 16.28 17.84
N ILE A 330 -23.51 17.19 17.19
CA ILE A 330 -22.97 18.03 16.09
C ILE A 330 -21.83 18.90 16.60
N ASP A 331 -21.98 19.52 17.78
CA ASP A 331 -20.97 20.43 18.35
C ASP A 331 -19.61 19.73 18.57
N GLN A 332 -19.64 18.49 19.07
CA GLN A 332 -18.42 17.70 19.27
C GLN A 332 -17.78 17.32 17.93
N ALA A 333 -18.59 17.01 16.92
CA ALA A 333 -18.09 16.73 15.58
C ALA A 333 -17.42 17.96 14.95
N VAL A 334 -17.99 19.16 15.13
CA VAL A 334 -17.41 20.43 14.68
C VAL A 334 -16.08 20.69 15.38
N GLN A 335 -16.02 20.56 16.71
CA GLN A 335 -14.78 20.69 17.48
C GLN A 335 -13.71 19.71 17.00
N PHE A 336 -14.07 18.44 16.80
CA PHE A 336 -13.17 17.41 16.30
C PHE A 336 -12.57 17.78 14.93
N ILE A 337 -13.39 18.28 13.99
CA ILE A 337 -12.92 18.71 12.67
C ILE A 337 -11.93 19.88 12.81
N GLN A 338 -12.25 20.88 13.63
CA GLN A 338 -11.40 22.05 13.84
C GLN A 338 -10.06 21.68 14.49
N GLU A 339 -10.07 20.87 15.54
CA GLU A 339 -8.87 20.40 16.21
C GLU A 339 -7.99 19.58 15.27
N ARG A 340 -8.59 18.69 14.47
CA ARG A 340 -7.87 17.89 13.48
C ARG A 340 -7.21 18.77 12.41
N LYS A 341 -7.94 19.76 11.89
CA LYS A 341 -7.39 20.72 10.91
C LYS A 341 -6.24 21.53 11.50
N LYS A 342 -6.36 21.98 12.75
CA LYS A 342 -5.30 22.70 13.45
C LYS A 342 -4.06 21.84 13.64
N LYS A 343 -4.21 20.63 14.19
CA LYS A 343 -3.11 19.67 14.37
C LYS A 343 -2.38 19.39 13.05
N LEU A 344 -3.12 19.13 11.97
CA LEU A 344 -2.54 18.88 10.66
C LEU A 344 -1.83 20.11 10.09
N SER A 345 -2.39 21.31 10.31
CA SER A 345 -1.73 22.55 9.90
C SER A 345 -0.43 22.81 10.67
N ASP A 346 -0.39 22.52 11.96
CA ASP A 346 0.78 22.77 12.80
C ASP A 346 1.89 21.74 12.50
N ALA A 347 1.53 20.47 12.36
CA ALA A 347 2.45 19.41 11.90
C ALA A 347 3.06 19.73 10.53
N ARG A 348 2.26 20.25 9.58
CA ARG A 348 2.77 20.68 8.26
C ARG A 348 3.76 21.83 8.37
N LYS A 349 3.52 22.81 9.24
CA LYS A 349 4.44 23.95 9.47
C LYS A 349 5.77 23.47 10.05
N GLU A 350 5.75 22.59 11.04
CA GLU A 350 6.93 21.99 11.65
C GLU A 350 7.71 21.13 10.64
N SER A 351 6.99 20.32 9.88
CA SER A 351 7.52 19.49 8.80
C SER A 351 8.23 20.31 7.70
N THR A 352 7.78 21.54 7.40
CA THR A 352 8.46 22.39 6.40
C THR A 352 9.92 22.68 6.75
N LEU A 353 10.26 22.78 8.04
CA LEU A 353 11.64 23.01 8.48
C LEU A 353 12.49 21.75 8.27
N GLU A 354 11.98 20.58 8.69
CA GLU A 354 12.64 19.29 8.49
C GLU A 354 12.88 19.00 7.00
N ARG A 355 11.90 19.30 6.14
CA ARG A 355 12.01 19.15 4.68
C ARG A 355 13.07 20.06 4.08
N LYS A 356 13.21 21.30 4.57
CA LYS A 356 14.25 22.23 4.09
C LYS A 356 15.65 21.73 4.41
N VAL A 357 15.86 21.19 5.61
CA VAL A 357 17.14 20.58 6.01
C VAL A 357 17.42 19.34 5.16
N HIS A 358 16.40 18.50 4.94
CA HIS A 358 16.55 17.31 4.10
C HIS A 358 16.90 17.65 2.63
N ARG A 359 16.28 18.68 2.05
CA ARG A 359 16.57 19.12 0.67
C ARG A 359 18.01 19.62 0.54
N ARG A 360 18.47 20.47 1.45
CA ARG A 360 19.83 21.05 1.42
C ARG A 360 20.94 20.02 1.62
N GLY A 361 20.68 18.93 2.35
CA GLY A 361 21.67 17.88 2.62
C GLY A 361 21.83 16.84 1.50
N ARG A 362 20.93 16.81 0.50
CA ARG A 362 20.89 15.78 -0.55
C ARG A 362 21.28 16.26 -1.95
N GLU A 363 21.60 17.53 -2.13
CA GLU A 363 22.09 18.06 -3.41
C GLU A 363 23.46 17.45 -3.79
N ASP A 364 24.22 16.91 -2.82
CA ASP A 364 25.57 16.35 -3.02
C ASP A 364 25.73 14.86 -2.61
N ALA A 365 24.65 14.16 -2.24
CA ALA A 365 24.75 12.83 -1.59
C ALA A 365 24.39 11.66 -2.52
N THR A 366 25.27 10.64 -2.57
CA THR A 366 24.96 9.35 -3.22
C THR A 366 24.08 8.47 -2.31
N ASP A 367 23.39 7.47 -2.84
CA ASP A 367 22.51 6.59 -2.04
C ASP A 367 23.24 5.85 -0.90
N ALA A 368 24.56 5.64 -1.04
CA ALA A 368 25.43 5.07 -0.02
C ALA A 368 25.71 6.02 1.16
N ASP A 369 25.48 7.32 0.97
CA ASP A 369 25.75 8.38 1.95
C ASP A 369 24.50 8.79 2.74
N TRP A 370 23.44 7.97 2.73
CA TRP A 370 22.15 8.31 3.33
C TRP A 370 22.25 8.54 4.84
N VAL A 371 21.77 9.72 5.26
CA VAL A 371 21.64 10.12 6.67
C VAL A 371 20.19 10.43 7.00
N ASN A 372 19.73 9.97 8.17
CA ASN A 372 18.42 10.30 8.71
C ASN A 372 18.36 11.81 9.06
N PRO A 373 17.50 12.60 8.39
CA PRO A 373 17.41 14.04 8.59
C PRO A 373 16.99 14.44 10.01
N ARG A 374 16.18 13.62 10.69
CA ARG A 374 15.79 13.88 12.08
C ARG A 374 16.98 13.80 13.01
N SER A 375 17.81 12.77 12.86
CA SER A 375 19.05 12.63 13.61
C SER A 375 19.99 13.82 13.40
N VAL A 376 20.03 14.38 12.18
CA VAL A 376 20.81 15.59 11.89
C VAL A 376 20.21 16.81 12.58
N CYS A 377 18.89 17.01 12.49
CA CYS A 377 18.21 18.12 13.17
C CYS A 377 18.44 18.07 14.68
N THR A 378 18.32 16.89 15.31
CA THR A 378 18.62 16.71 16.73
C THR A 378 20.06 17.10 17.08
N LEU A 379 21.06 16.74 16.27
CA LEU A 379 22.45 17.15 16.51
C LEU A 379 22.66 18.65 16.30
N VAL A 380 21.98 19.26 15.32
CA VAL A 380 22.04 20.71 15.09
C VAL A 380 21.39 21.48 16.23
N GLU A 381 20.28 20.99 16.77
CA GLU A 381 19.63 21.53 17.97
C GLU A 381 20.52 21.44 19.21
N MET A 382 21.36 20.41 19.30
CA MET A 382 22.40 20.29 20.33
C MET A 382 23.60 21.25 20.11
N GLY A 383 23.63 22.01 19.01
CA GLY A 383 24.66 23.00 18.71
C GLY A 383 25.78 22.50 17.79
N PHE A 384 25.67 21.31 17.20
CA PHE A 384 26.68 20.79 16.27
C PHE A 384 26.49 21.33 14.85
N ASP A 385 27.61 21.54 14.13
CA ASP A 385 27.56 21.95 12.73
C ASP A 385 26.90 20.88 11.84
N THR A 386 26.07 21.31 10.90
CA THR A 386 25.26 20.42 10.05
C THR A 386 26.11 19.47 9.22
N LYS A 387 27.28 19.90 8.72
CA LYS A 387 28.17 19.06 7.90
C LYS A 387 28.91 18.03 8.73
N LEU A 388 29.30 18.37 9.96
CA LEU A 388 29.95 17.44 10.88
C LEU A 388 28.97 16.42 11.44
N ALA A 389 27.74 16.85 11.73
CA ALA A 389 26.64 16.00 12.16
C ALA A 389 26.31 14.93 11.10
N SER A 390 26.18 15.30 9.83
CA SER A 390 25.92 14.35 8.75
C SER A 390 27.07 13.34 8.58
N LEU A 391 28.32 13.80 8.53
CA LEU A 391 29.49 12.92 8.38
C LEU A 391 29.66 11.93 9.54
N ALA A 392 29.32 12.33 10.77
CA ALA A 392 29.40 11.41 11.90
C ALA A 392 28.28 10.38 11.86
N LEU A 393 27.06 10.79 11.52
CA LEU A 393 25.93 9.88 11.38
C LEU A 393 26.14 8.87 10.24
N GLN A 394 26.80 9.25 9.15
CA GLN A 394 27.22 8.29 8.10
C GLN A 394 28.13 7.22 8.67
N ARG A 395 29.13 7.61 9.47
CA ARG A 395 30.10 6.68 10.06
C ARG A 395 29.50 5.79 11.15
N THR A 396 28.44 6.25 11.81
CA THR A 396 27.78 5.52 12.89
C THR A 396 26.49 4.83 12.45
N ASN A 397 26.24 4.77 11.13
CA ASN A 397 25.04 4.18 10.55
C ASN A 397 23.75 4.71 11.20
N ASN A 398 23.64 6.05 11.28
CA ASN A 398 22.50 6.79 11.82
C ASN A 398 22.21 6.63 13.33
N ASP A 399 23.14 6.05 14.09
CA ASP A 399 23.06 5.99 15.56
C ASP A 399 23.52 7.31 16.19
N VAL A 400 22.56 8.05 16.78
CA VAL A 400 22.78 9.36 17.41
C VAL A 400 23.73 9.27 18.60
N THR A 401 23.61 8.21 19.42
CA THR A 401 24.42 8.06 20.63
C THR A 401 25.89 7.87 20.30
N LYS A 402 26.17 7.06 19.27
CA LYS A 402 27.52 6.85 18.75
C LYS A 402 28.03 8.08 18.01
N ALA A 403 27.16 8.81 17.30
CA ALA A 403 27.54 10.03 16.58
C ALA A 403 28.07 11.11 17.54
N ILE A 404 27.41 11.32 18.68
CA ILE A 404 27.85 12.27 19.72
C ILE A 404 29.22 11.89 20.30
N CYS A 405 29.52 10.60 20.39
CA CYS A 405 30.80 10.10 20.90
C CYS A 405 31.92 10.15 19.84
N CYS A 406 31.60 10.47 18.58
CA CYS A 406 32.58 10.51 17.50
C CYS A 406 33.61 11.64 17.73
N ARG A 407 34.90 11.28 17.74
CA ARG A 407 36.03 12.19 18.07
C ARG A 407 36.04 13.49 17.25
N ARG A 408 35.54 13.44 16.01
CA ARG A 408 35.49 14.56 15.05
C ARG A 408 34.39 15.58 15.38
N ILE A 409 33.29 15.16 16.01
CA ILE A 409 32.20 16.03 16.51
C ILE A 409 32.58 16.69 17.84
N ARG A 410 33.30 15.96 18.71
CA ARG A 410 33.78 16.54 19.97
C ARG A 410 34.85 17.61 19.77
N LEU A 411 35.68 17.51 18.74
CA LEU A 411 36.67 18.55 18.41
C LEU A 411 36.01 19.90 18.07
N SER A 412 34.84 19.92 17.42
CA SER A 412 34.12 21.16 17.13
C SER A 412 33.47 21.82 18.34
N CYS A 413 33.20 21.10 19.44
CA CYS A 413 32.78 21.71 20.71
C CYS A 413 33.94 22.32 21.51
N LEU A 414 35.18 21.87 21.27
CA LEU A 414 36.37 22.38 21.95
C LEU A 414 37.00 23.61 21.25
N LEU A 415 36.67 23.83 19.98
CA LEU A 415 37.22 24.90 19.15
C LEU A 415 36.62 26.31 19.34
N PRO A 416 35.38 26.55 19.85
CA PRO A 416 34.89 27.92 20.04
C PRO A 416 35.64 28.67 21.16
N CYS A 417 36.31 27.97 22.08
CA CYS A 417 37.03 28.60 23.19
C CYS A 417 38.42 29.17 22.83
N LEU A 418 38.90 29.03 21.58
CA LEU A 418 40.30 29.36 21.25
C LEU A 418 40.51 30.30 20.06
N THR A 419 39.48 30.99 19.56
CA THR A 419 39.69 31.99 18.49
C THR A 419 38.89 33.29 18.70
N GLU A 420 39.16 33.98 19.82
CA GLU A 420 39.24 35.44 19.77
C GLU A 420 40.71 35.81 19.56
N VAL A 421 41.03 36.47 18.44
CA VAL A 421 42.00 37.57 18.28
C VAL A 421 42.15 37.90 16.78
N SER A 422 41.57 39.05 16.42
CA SER A 422 41.95 40.00 15.35
C SER A 422 42.23 39.51 13.91
N HIS A 423 41.41 39.97 12.96
CA HIS A 423 41.81 41.12 12.12
C HIS A 423 40.65 41.67 11.28
N GLN A 424 40.50 42.99 11.35
CA GLN A 424 39.73 43.83 10.44
C GLN A 424 40.23 43.64 8.99
N ARG A 425 39.31 43.56 8.03
CA ARG A 425 39.48 44.22 6.72
C ARG A 425 38.14 44.56 6.07
N MET A 426 38.15 45.75 5.50
CA MET A 426 37.02 46.53 4.99
C MET A 426 36.41 45.96 3.70
N SER A 427 35.16 46.37 3.50
CA SER A 427 34.24 46.19 2.35
C SER A 427 34.83 46.59 0.97
N PRO A 428 34.14 46.30 -0.16
CA PRO A 428 33.08 47.23 -0.57
C PRO A 428 31.78 46.61 -1.14
N ARG A 429 30.75 47.42 -0.91
CA ARG A 429 29.37 47.48 -1.39
C ARG A 429 29.23 47.48 -2.92
N TRP A 430 28.24 46.77 -3.48
CA TRP A 430 27.54 47.13 -4.73
C TRP A 430 26.06 46.67 -4.69
N GLN A 431 25.21 47.46 -5.35
CA GLN A 431 23.74 47.59 -5.21
C GLN A 431 22.89 46.63 -6.07
N PRO A 432 21.57 46.51 -5.82
CA PRO A 432 20.65 45.71 -6.63
C PRO A 432 20.18 46.47 -7.87
N SER A 433 19.93 45.77 -8.98
CA SER A 433 19.21 46.32 -10.14
C SER A 433 17.97 45.48 -10.46
N SER A 434 16.92 46.22 -10.83
CA SER A 434 15.56 45.80 -11.06
C SER A 434 15.23 45.62 -12.54
N SER A 435 14.18 44.84 -12.76
CA SER A 435 13.21 44.87 -13.87
C SER A 435 13.68 44.51 -15.29
N TRP A 436 13.16 43.39 -15.80
CA TRP A 436 12.41 43.36 -17.06
C TRP A 436 11.15 42.52 -16.85
N ALA A 437 10.01 43.05 -17.32
CA ALA A 437 8.69 42.44 -17.26
C ALA A 437 8.22 42.06 -18.68
N LEU A 438 7.23 41.15 -18.69
CA LEU A 438 6.38 40.67 -19.80
C LEU A 438 7.03 39.53 -20.61
N THR A 439 6.41 38.36 -20.80
CA THR A 439 5.02 38.15 -21.24
C THR A 439 4.56 36.74 -20.86
N THR A 440 3.31 36.60 -20.44
CA THR A 440 2.60 35.33 -20.20
C THR A 440 2.45 34.47 -21.45
N PRO A 441 2.47 33.13 -21.29
CA PRO A 441 1.38 32.32 -21.82
C PRO A 441 0.69 31.55 -20.69
N GLN A 442 -0.63 31.56 -20.72
CA GLN A 442 -1.50 30.75 -19.85
C GLN A 442 -1.19 29.27 -20.09
N PHE A 443 -0.63 28.59 -19.07
CA PHE A 443 -0.61 27.14 -18.96
C PHE A 443 -1.03 26.74 -17.54
N ALA A 444 -1.77 25.63 -17.49
CA ALA A 444 -2.47 24.99 -16.36
C ALA A 444 -1.71 24.98 -15.00
N PRO A 445 -2.42 24.88 -13.86
CA PRO A 445 -1.81 25.01 -12.53
C PRO A 445 -0.72 23.95 -12.28
N PRO A 446 0.33 24.29 -11.51
CA PRO A 446 1.40 23.36 -11.20
C PRO A 446 0.87 22.28 -10.26
N TRP A 447 1.22 21.04 -10.60
CA TRP A 447 0.79 19.85 -9.89
C TRP A 447 1.33 19.92 -8.47
N SER A 448 0.43 20.00 -7.48
CA SER A 448 0.78 19.97 -6.06
C SER A 448 1.52 18.67 -5.72
N THR A 449 2.57 18.75 -4.89
CA THR A 449 3.23 17.59 -4.28
C THR A 449 2.17 16.62 -3.76
N GLN A 450 2.13 15.41 -4.30
CA GLN A 450 1.18 14.39 -3.87
C GLN A 450 1.73 13.73 -2.61
N VAL A 451 1.09 14.00 -1.49
CA VAL A 451 1.41 13.33 -0.22
C VAL A 451 0.73 11.99 -0.20
N THR A 452 1.47 10.94 0.15
CA THR A 452 0.87 9.63 0.39
C THR A 452 1.04 9.24 1.84
N THR A 453 -0.09 8.92 2.46
CA THR A 453 -0.19 8.75 3.90
C THR A 453 0.10 7.31 4.29
N LEU A 454 1.18 7.13 5.03
CA LEU A 454 1.38 5.95 5.87
C LEU A 454 0.49 6.04 7.09
N ARG A 455 -0.17 4.94 7.43
CA ARG A 455 -0.89 4.79 8.68
C ARG A 455 0.01 4.03 9.63
N ARG A 456 0.62 4.77 10.56
CA ARG A 456 1.32 4.21 11.72
C ARG A 456 0.30 3.72 12.75
N ALA A 457 0.67 2.60 13.36
CA ALA A 457 -0.01 1.97 14.49
C ALA A 457 0.04 2.82 15.77
#